data_AF-A0A6L3VQN2-F1
#
_entry.id   AF-A0A6L3VQN2-F1
#
_cell.length_a   1.000
_cell.length_b   1.000
_cell.length_c   1.000
_cell.angle_alpha   90.00
_cell.angle_beta   90.00
_cell.angle_gamma   90.00
#
_symmetry.space_group_name_H-M   'P 1'
#
loop_
_entity.id
_entity.type
_entity.pdbx_description
1 polymer ?
#
loop_
_entity_poly.entity_id
_entity_poly.type
_entity_poly.pdbx_seq_one_letter_code
_entity_poly.pdbx_strand_id
1 'polypeptide(L)'
;MEFTFLSGDLALDLAGTVQHRRADRRDLLTAPEHLARWSVAAGLVTDPPPVSAADLAAAVGLREAIYRAATAVLHGEPPADDDRDLINRRAAAPPPVPRLTGDGAVHRDGDAAAVLAAA
;
A
#
# COMPACT_ATOMS: atom_id res chain seq x y z
N MET A 1 -9.58 3.02 14.58
CA MET A 1 -9.03 4.05 13.67
C MET A 1 -9.24 3.54 12.27
N GLU A 2 -9.99 4.29 11.48
CA GLU A 2 -10.54 3.88 10.19
C GLU A 2 -9.63 4.38 9.06
N PHE A 3 -9.34 3.52 8.08
CA PHE A 3 -8.62 3.92 6.87
C PHE A 3 -9.60 4.58 5.91
N THR A 4 -9.11 5.49 5.09
CA THR A 4 -9.94 6.27 4.17
C THR A 4 -9.39 6.10 2.76
N PHE A 5 -10.23 5.60 1.86
CA PHE A 5 -9.88 5.29 0.46
C PHE A 5 -10.62 6.26 -0.45
N LEU A 6 -10.03 7.42 -0.68
CA LEU A 6 -10.65 8.54 -1.41
C LEU A 6 -10.00 8.80 -2.76
N SER A 7 -8.80 8.28 -2.97
CA SER A 7 -7.97 8.67 -4.12
C SER A 7 -8.42 7.98 -5.41
N GLY A 8 -9.18 6.88 -5.30
CA GLY A 8 -9.53 6.03 -6.43
C GLY A 8 -8.37 5.15 -6.93
N ASP A 9 -7.24 5.19 -6.22
CA ASP A 9 -6.00 4.51 -6.56
C ASP A 9 -5.29 4.08 -5.26
N LEU A 10 -4.91 2.80 -5.20
CA LEU A 10 -4.35 2.18 -3.99
C LEU A 10 -2.97 2.73 -3.62
N ALA A 11 -2.18 3.19 -4.59
CA ALA A 11 -0.88 3.79 -4.34
C ALA A 11 -1.04 5.10 -3.57
N LEU A 12 -2.00 5.92 -4.00
CA LEU A 12 -2.32 7.19 -3.36
C LEU A 12 -3.02 6.98 -2.00
N ASP A 13 -3.84 5.96 -1.86
CA ASP A 13 -4.45 5.60 -0.56
C ASP A 13 -3.39 5.08 0.43
N LEU A 14 -2.38 4.32 -0.04
CA LEU A 14 -1.23 3.94 0.77
C LEU A 14 -0.43 5.18 1.20
N ALA A 15 -0.15 6.11 0.29
CA ALA A 15 0.48 7.41 0.60
C ALA A 15 -0.32 8.21 1.63
N GLY A 16 -1.66 8.12 1.57
CA GLY A 16 -2.63 8.72 2.46
C GLY A 16 -2.67 8.13 3.88
N THR A 17 -1.98 7.01 4.14
CA THR A 17 -1.80 6.49 5.50
C THR A 17 -0.91 7.37 6.38
N VAL A 18 -0.27 8.40 5.81
CA VAL A 18 0.27 9.52 6.60
C VAL A 18 -0.62 10.74 6.39
N GLN A 19 -1.31 11.11 7.45
CA GLN A 19 -2.21 12.25 7.49
C GLN A 19 -1.48 13.50 7.96
N HIS A 20 -2.02 14.67 7.61
CA HIS A 20 -1.55 15.97 8.09
C HIS A 20 -0.03 16.19 7.93
N ARG A 21 0.57 15.68 6.84
CA ARG A 21 2.04 15.64 6.59
C ARG A 21 2.76 16.98 6.81
N ARG A 22 2.09 18.12 6.64
CA ARG A 22 2.67 19.48 6.74
C ARG A 22 2.46 20.17 8.10
N ALA A 23 1.68 19.59 9.00
CA ALA A 23 1.36 20.15 10.31
C ALA A 23 1.47 19.06 11.38
N ASP A 24 0.34 18.58 11.92
CA ASP A 24 0.30 17.54 12.95
C ASP A 24 0.41 16.13 12.34
N ARG A 25 1.59 15.80 11.81
CA ARG A 25 1.83 14.56 11.07
C ARG A 25 1.40 13.34 11.88
N ARG A 26 0.50 12.55 11.30
CA ARG A 26 0.00 11.30 11.89
C ARG A 26 0.23 10.13 10.96
N ASP A 27 1.03 9.17 11.40
CA ASP A 27 1.27 7.92 10.68
C ASP A 27 0.31 6.83 11.18
N LEU A 28 -0.44 6.20 10.27
CA LEU A 28 -1.36 5.12 10.59
C LEU A 28 -0.71 3.72 10.50
N LEU A 29 0.49 3.60 9.93
CA LEU A 29 1.22 2.33 9.73
C LEU A 29 2.45 2.26 10.65
N THR A 30 2.22 2.26 11.96
CA THR A 30 3.31 2.24 12.97
C THR A 30 3.68 0.87 13.51
N ALA A 31 2.94 -0.18 13.13
CA ALA A 31 3.15 -1.56 13.58
C ALA A 31 2.71 -2.55 12.48
N PRO A 32 3.29 -3.77 12.41
CA PRO A 32 2.94 -4.76 11.38
C PRO A 32 1.44 -5.05 11.26
N GLU A 33 0.74 -5.08 12.40
CA GLU A 33 -0.70 -5.32 12.48
C GLU A 33 -1.52 -4.22 11.81
N HIS A 34 -0.99 -3.00 11.74
CA HIS A 34 -1.63 -1.91 11.03
C HIS A 34 -1.59 -2.13 9.51
N LEU A 35 -0.50 -2.65 8.98
CA LEU A 35 -0.40 -2.99 7.55
C LEU A 35 -1.30 -4.19 7.22
N ALA A 36 -1.34 -5.22 8.07
CA ALA A 36 -2.25 -6.34 7.89
C ALA A 36 -3.72 -5.88 7.83
N ARG A 37 -4.12 -4.99 8.76
CA ARG A 37 -5.46 -4.39 8.77
C ARG A 37 -5.73 -3.50 7.56
N TRP A 38 -4.75 -2.72 7.12
CA TRP A 38 -4.87 -1.88 5.93
C TRP A 38 -5.10 -2.73 4.68
N SER A 39 -4.38 -3.85 4.56
CA SER A 39 -4.48 -4.78 3.41
C SER A 39 -5.90 -5.31 3.22
N VAL A 40 -6.58 -5.65 4.32
CA VAL A 40 -7.98 -6.09 4.30
C VAL A 40 -8.92 -4.92 4.01
N ALA A 41 -8.72 -3.78 4.68
CA ALA A 41 -9.55 -2.59 4.48
C ALA A 41 -9.48 -2.05 3.03
N ALA A 42 -8.32 -2.21 2.38
CA ALA A 42 -8.08 -1.87 0.98
C ALA A 42 -8.71 -2.87 0.00
N GLY A 43 -9.26 -3.99 0.48
CA GLY A 43 -9.85 -5.03 -0.35
C GLY A 43 -8.84 -5.87 -1.14
N LEU A 44 -7.54 -5.79 -0.81
CA LEU A 44 -6.47 -6.51 -1.50
C LEU A 44 -6.47 -8.01 -1.14
N VAL A 45 -6.74 -8.31 0.12
CA VAL A 45 -6.83 -9.67 0.67
C VAL A 45 -8.06 -9.79 1.56
N THR A 46 -8.62 -11.00 1.66
CA THR A 46 -9.83 -11.22 2.47
C THR A 46 -9.51 -11.32 3.95
N ASP A 47 -8.41 -12.00 4.30
CA ASP A 47 -7.95 -12.17 5.68
C ASP A 47 -6.64 -11.40 5.93
N PRO A 48 -6.36 -10.96 7.17
CA PRO A 48 -5.11 -10.27 7.50
C PRO A 48 -3.91 -11.19 7.22
N PRO A 49 -2.97 -10.79 6.34
CA PRO A 49 -1.80 -11.59 6.06
C PRO A 49 -0.81 -11.51 7.24
N PRO A 50 0.09 -12.49 7.41
CA PRO A 50 1.22 -12.34 8.31
C PRO A 50 2.11 -11.20 7.80
N VAL A 51 2.44 -10.26 8.68
CA VAL A 51 3.30 -9.10 8.37
C VAL A 51 4.44 -9.07 9.37
N SER A 52 5.67 -9.02 8.87
CA SER A 52 6.86 -8.81 9.69
C SER A 52 7.22 -7.32 9.81
N ALA A 53 8.16 -7.00 10.71
CA ALA A 53 8.74 -5.67 10.77
C ALA A 53 9.44 -5.25 9.46
N ALA A 54 10.01 -6.21 8.72
CA ALA A 54 10.65 -5.96 7.42
C ALA A 54 9.63 -5.62 6.34
N ASP A 55 8.48 -6.29 6.34
CA ASP A 55 7.36 -6.01 5.43
C ASP A 55 6.79 -4.62 5.69
N LEU A 56 6.63 -4.24 6.97
CA LEU A 56 6.23 -2.89 7.33
C LEU A 56 7.23 -1.85 6.83
N ALA A 57 8.54 -2.08 7.02
CA ALA A 57 9.57 -1.17 6.53
C ALA A 57 9.54 -1.07 5.00
N ALA A 58 9.29 -2.17 4.29
CA ALA A 58 9.11 -2.19 2.84
C ALA A 58 7.89 -1.38 2.40
N ALA A 59 6.76 -1.53 3.10
CA ALA A 59 5.54 -0.78 2.84
C ALA A 59 5.73 0.72 3.06
N VAL A 60 6.40 1.12 4.15
CA VAL A 60 6.74 2.52 4.41
C VAL A 60 7.68 3.07 3.33
N GLY A 61 8.68 2.30 2.90
CA GLY A 61 9.57 2.69 1.81
C GLY A 61 8.82 2.95 0.51
N LEU A 62 7.95 2.02 0.10
CA LEU A 62 7.10 2.15 -1.08
C LEU A 62 6.17 3.35 -0.97
N ARG A 63 5.49 3.51 0.17
CA ARG A 63 4.60 4.64 0.48
C ARG A 63 5.29 5.99 0.27
N GLU A 64 6.49 6.15 0.81
CA GLU A 64 7.20 7.43 0.69
C GLU A 64 7.74 7.67 -0.73
N ALA A 65 8.10 6.62 -1.47
CA ALA A 65 8.47 6.73 -2.88
C ALA A 65 7.27 7.16 -3.75
N ILE A 66 6.10 6.56 -3.55
CA ILE A 66 4.86 6.96 -4.23
C ILE A 66 4.54 8.43 -3.92
N TYR A 67 4.60 8.83 -2.65
CA TYR A 67 4.31 10.22 -2.26
C TYR A 67 5.25 11.22 -2.94
N ARG A 68 6.56 10.94 -2.95
CA ARG A 68 7.55 11.80 -3.62
C ARG A 68 7.35 11.85 -5.13
N ALA A 69 7.13 10.71 -5.78
CA ALA A 69 6.88 10.63 -7.21
C ALA A 69 5.62 11.43 -7.60
N ALA A 70 4.51 11.22 -6.90
CA ALA A 70 3.27 11.97 -7.13
C ALA A 70 3.46 13.47 -6.90
N THR A 71 4.20 13.86 -5.87
CA THR A 71 4.50 15.27 -5.57
C THR A 71 5.35 15.92 -6.65
N ALA A 72 6.38 15.24 -7.16
CA ALA A 72 7.20 15.73 -8.27
C ALA A 72 6.34 16.00 -9.51
N VAL A 73 5.49 15.03 -9.89
CA VAL A 73 4.57 15.17 -11.03
C VAL A 73 3.61 16.35 -10.85
N LEU A 74 3.09 16.57 -9.63
CA LEU A 74 2.25 17.73 -9.32
C LEU A 74 2.98 19.07 -9.50
N HIS A 75 4.31 19.09 -9.34
CA HIS A 75 5.14 20.26 -9.57
C HIS A 75 5.65 20.38 -11.02
N GLY A 76 5.24 19.48 -11.92
CA GLY A 76 5.70 19.48 -13.31
C GLY A 76 7.11 18.90 -13.48
N GLU A 77 7.60 18.16 -12.47
CA GLU A 77 8.91 17.52 -12.46
C GLU A 77 8.78 16.00 -12.67
N PRO A 78 9.76 15.34 -13.32
CA PRO A 78 9.78 13.88 -13.38
C PRO A 78 10.05 13.28 -11.99
N PRO A 79 9.49 12.09 -11.66
CA PRO A 79 9.91 11.34 -10.49
C PRO A 79 11.41 11.03 -10.52
N ALA A 80 12.04 10.99 -9.34
CA ALA A 80 13.42 10.52 -9.22
C ALA A 80 13.55 9.06 -9.67
N ASP A 81 14.66 8.71 -10.32
CA ASP A 81 14.89 7.36 -10.84
C ASP A 81 14.81 6.30 -9.73
N ASP A 82 15.38 6.56 -8.55
CA ASP A 82 15.32 5.62 -7.41
C ASP A 82 13.90 5.34 -6.93
N ASP A 83 13.04 6.37 -6.90
CA ASP A 83 11.64 6.23 -6.50
C ASP A 83 10.86 5.43 -7.55
N ARG A 84 11.06 5.75 -8.84
CA ARG A 84 10.46 5.01 -9.96
C ARG A 84 10.90 3.55 -9.95
N ASP A 85 12.18 3.28 -9.75
CA ASP A 85 12.74 1.93 -9.78
C ASP A 85 12.31 1.10 -8.57
N LEU A 86 12.12 1.73 -7.40
CA LEU A 86 11.51 1.06 -6.25
C LEU A 86 10.05 0.69 -6.52
N ILE A 87 9.24 1.61 -7.03
CA ILE A 87 7.84 1.37 -7.37
C ILE A 87 7.73 0.21 -8.37
N ASN A 88 8.49 0.27 -9.47
CA ASN A 88 8.49 -0.76 -10.50
C ASN A 88 8.93 -2.13 -9.97
N ARG A 89 9.95 -2.18 -9.11
CA ARG A 89 10.41 -3.44 -8.49
C ARG A 89 9.33 -4.08 -7.63
N ARG A 90 8.53 -3.29 -6.91
CA ARG A 90 7.42 -3.81 -6.08
C ARG A 90 6.26 -4.28 -6.95
N ALA A 91 5.87 -3.49 -7.95
CA ALA A 91 4.81 -3.84 -8.89
C ALA A 91 5.12 -5.09 -9.74
N ALA A 92 6.39 -5.47 -9.88
CA ALA A 92 6.80 -6.67 -10.61
C ALA A 92 6.52 -8.00 -9.86
N ALA A 93 6.20 -7.96 -8.56
CA ALA A 93 5.83 -9.16 -7.81
C ALA A 93 4.40 -9.62 -8.15
N PRO A 94 4.07 -10.92 -7.95
CA PRO A 94 2.71 -11.41 -8.19
C PRO A 94 1.68 -10.70 -7.29
N PRO A 95 0.55 -10.20 -7.83
CA PRO A 95 -0.50 -9.58 -7.04
C PRO A 95 -1.33 -10.62 -6.27
N PRO A 96 -2.23 -10.20 -5.36
CA PRO A 96 -3.14 -11.09 -4.67
C PRO A 96 -4.03 -11.86 -5.67
N VAL A 97 -4.27 -13.14 -5.39
CA VAL A 97 -4.98 -14.06 -6.28
C VAL A 97 -6.43 -14.20 -5.83
N PRO A 98 -7.43 -13.80 -6.64
CA PRO A 98 -8.83 -14.04 -6.33
C PRO A 98 -9.22 -15.50 -6.59
N ARG A 99 -10.09 -16.05 -5.73
CA ARG A 99 -10.73 -17.35 -5.87
C ARG A 99 -12.22 -17.24 -5.57
N LEU A 100 -13.05 -17.88 -6.38
CA LEU A 100 -14.49 -18.00 -6.13
C LEU A 100 -14.72 -19.17 -5.18
N THR A 101 -15.39 -18.94 -4.06
CA THR A 101 -15.73 -19.96 -3.07
C THR A 101 -17.05 -20.66 -3.42
N GLY A 102 -17.32 -21.80 -2.77
CA GLY A 102 -18.51 -22.62 -3.06
C GLY A 102 -19.86 -21.94 -2.77
N ASP A 103 -19.86 -20.89 -1.95
CA ASP A 103 -21.01 -20.04 -1.65
C ASP A 103 -21.11 -18.80 -2.56
N GLY A 104 -20.22 -18.66 -3.54
CA GLY A 104 -20.21 -17.56 -4.52
C GLY A 104 -19.49 -16.29 -4.07
N ALA A 105 -18.84 -16.28 -2.91
CA ALA A 105 -18.01 -15.16 -2.48
C ALA A 105 -16.64 -15.15 -3.20
N VAL A 106 -16.00 -13.99 -3.26
CA VAL A 106 -14.62 -13.86 -3.77
C VAL A 106 -13.67 -13.75 -2.59
N HIS A 107 -12.82 -14.76 -2.44
CA HIS A 107 -11.73 -14.78 -1.49
C HIS A 107 -10.43 -14.37 -2.18
N ARG A 108 -9.62 -13.51 -1.56
CA ARG A 108 -8.33 -13.06 -2.12
C ARG A 108 -7.20 -13.43 -1.19
N ASP A 109 -6.21 -14.15 -1.73
CA ASP A 109 -5.00 -14.55 -1.01
C ASP A 109 -3.80 -13.78 -1.50
N GLY A 110 -2.95 -13.37 -0.56
CA GLY A 110 -1.68 -12.76 -0.82
C GLY A 110 -0.93 -12.56 0.49
N ASP A 111 0.39 -12.64 0.43
CA ASP A 111 1.24 -12.19 1.53
C ASP A 111 1.47 -10.67 1.45
N ALA A 112 2.29 -10.14 2.36
CA ALA A 112 2.61 -8.72 2.36
C ALA A 112 3.28 -8.26 1.04
N ALA A 113 4.07 -9.12 0.39
CA ALA A 113 4.71 -8.77 -0.88
C ALA A 113 3.67 -8.63 -2.01
N ALA A 114 2.71 -9.54 -2.09
CA ALA A 114 1.59 -9.45 -3.03
C ALA A 114 0.73 -8.20 -2.79
N VAL A 115 0.43 -7.87 -1.53
CA VAL A 115 -0.29 -6.63 -1.18
C VAL A 115 0.47 -5.40 -1.72
N LEU A 116 1.78 -5.33 -1.50
CA LEU A 116 2.61 -4.21 -1.97
C LEU A 116 2.86 -4.19 -3.48
N ALA A 117 2.55 -5.28 -4.19
CA ALA A 117 2.61 -5.30 -5.65
C ALA A 117 1.38 -4.65 -6.29
N ALA A 118 0.25 -4.67 -5.59
CA ALA A 118 -1.02 -4.13 -6.03
C ALA A 118 -1.34 -2.73 -5.48
N ALA A 119 -0.51 -2.23 -4.56
CA ALA A 119 -0.56 -0.89 -3.99
C ALA A 119 0.57 -0.04 -4.56
#